data_AF-M1P6U2-F1
#
_entry.id   AF-M1P6U2-F1
#
_cell.length_a   1.000
_cell.length_b   1.000
_cell.length_c   1.000
_cell.angle_alpha   90.00
_cell.angle_beta   90.00
_cell.angle_gamma   90.00
#
_symmetry.space_group_name_H-M   'P 1'
#
loop_
_entity.id
_entity.type
_entity.pdbx_description
1 polymer ?
#
loop_
_entity_poly.entity_id
_entity_poly.type
_entity_poly.pdbx_seq_one_letter_code
_entity_poly.pdbx_strand_id
1 'polypeptide(L)'
;MIHSRKIHKIFCLFLLTVFLIFPNQAQALQSHAAPEGIYVHQLAHIFFLAALCYLFWDIRRSSFPSKGWRFLQMFCIFMIFWNIVAFTGHWMSEHIEVTDIARDNGYLSTKITGPITATKLIYYFTKLDHLFSVPAMFCLYLCLRSLYLGIRDKVKT
;
A
#
# COMPACT_ATOMS: atom_id res chain seq x y z
N MET A 1 -2.87 49.59 12.15
CA MET A 1 -2.37 48.31 11.58
C MET A 1 -2.84 47.04 12.30
N ILE A 2 -3.10 47.03 13.61
CA ILE A 2 -3.47 45.83 14.39
C ILE A 2 -4.94 45.38 14.15
N HIS A 3 -5.85 46.34 13.91
CA HIS A 3 -7.28 46.07 13.73
C HIS A 3 -7.59 45.29 12.43
N SER A 4 -6.92 45.64 11.34
CA SER A 4 -7.03 44.94 10.05
C SER A 4 -6.65 43.45 10.16
N ARG A 5 -5.59 43.13 10.92
CA ARG A 5 -5.16 41.73 11.12
C ARG A 5 -6.19 40.87 11.86
N LYS A 6 -6.97 41.45 12.78
CA LYS A 6 -8.05 40.72 13.48
C LYS A 6 -9.22 40.43 12.55
N ILE A 7 -9.59 41.39 11.70
CA ILE A 7 -10.65 41.23 10.70
C ILE A 7 -10.29 40.13 9.69
N HIS A 8 -9.03 40.11 9.21
CA HIS A 8 -8.56 39.05 8.31
C HIS A 8 -8.60 37.67 8.97
N LYS A 9 -8.21 37.56 10.25
CA LYS A 9 -8.28 36.29 10.99
C LYS A 9 -9.71 35.79 11.16
N ILE A 10 -10.63 36.68 11.53
CA ILE A 10 -12.05 36.35 11.69
C ILE A 10 -12.64 35.94 10.34
N PHE A 11 -12.31 36.67 9.27
CA PHE A 11 -12.75 36.35 7.92
C PHE A 11 -12.21 35.00 7.42
N CYS A 12 -10.91 34.72 7.62
CA CYS A 12 -10.33 33.41 7.29
C CYS A 12 -10.95 32.29 8.11
N LEU A 13 -11.19 32.51 9.41
CA LEU A 13 -11.84 31.52 10.27
C LEU A 13 -13.26 31.24 9.80
N PHE A 14 -14.02 32.29 9.46
CA PHE A 14 -15.37 32.18 8.91
C PHE A 14 -15.39 31.42 7.60
N LEU A 15 -14.50 31.73 6.65
CA LEU A 15 -14.36 30.99 5.40
C LEU A 15 -14.01 29.51 5.64
N LEU A 16 -13.09 29.22 6.56
CA LEU A 16 -12.73 27.85 6.92
C LEU A 16 -13.94 27.11 7.52
N THR A 17 -14.71 27.75 8.40
CA THR A 17 -15.92 27.18 8.99
C THR A 17 -17.00 26.91 7.95
N VAL A 18 -17.22 27.81 7.00
CA VAL A 18 -18.15 27.59 5.87
C VAL A 18 -17.71 26.39 5.02
N PHE A 19 -16.42 26.27 4.72
CA PHE A 19 -15.86 25.13 3.96
C PHE A 19 -16.01 23.79 4.70
N LEU A 20 -15.93 23.77 6.03
CA LEU A 20 -16.08 22.56 6.84
C LEU A 20 -17.54 22.13 7.02
N ILE A 21 -18.49 23.08 7.04
CA ILE A 21 -19.92 22.80 7.30
C ILE A 21 -20.67 22.45 6.00
N PHE A 22 -20.17 22.89 4.84
CA PHE A 22 -20.73 22.53 3.54
C PHE A 22 -19.77 21.67 2.72
N PRO A 23 -19.45 20.44 3.16
CA PRO A 23 -18.67 19.53 2.35
C PRO A 23 -19.50 19.13 1.13
N ASN A 24 -19.19 19.71 -0.03
CA ASN A 24 -19.64 19.13 -1.29
C ASN A 24 -18.81 17.86 -1.57
N GLN A 25 -19.22 17.01 -2.51
CA GLN A 25 -18.35 15.94 -3.02
C GLN A 25 -17.06 16.59 -3.51
N ALA A 26 -16.00 16.51 -2.71
CA ALA A 26 -14.66 16.78 -3.18
C ALA A 26 -14.39 15.69 -4.21
N GLN A 27 -14.50 16.03 -5.50
CA GLN A 27 -14.07 15.17 -6.61
C GLN A 27 -12.54 14.91 -6.58
N ALA A 28 -11.91 15.09 -5.42
CA ALA A 28 -10.54 14.71 -5.11
C ALA A 28 -10.35 13.19 -5.16
N LEU A 29 -11.41 12.41 -4.95
CA LEU A 29 -11.39 10.97 -5.24
C LEU A 29 -11.93 10.76 -6.66
N GLN A 30 -11.04 10.82 -7.65
CA GLN A 30 -11.37 10.38 -9.00
C GLN A 30 -11.52 8.86 -8.97
N SER A 31 -12.76 8.38 -8.77
CA SER A 31 -13.09 6.98 -9.01
C SER A 31 -12.98 6.75 -10.52
N HIS A 32 -11.81 6.31 -10.97
CA HIS A 32 -11.69 5.83 -12.33
C HIS A 32 -12.71 4.70 -12.52
N ALA A 33 -13.54 4.83 -13.55
CA ALA A 33 -14.39 3.73 -13.97
C ALA A 33 -13.50 2.55 -14.39
N ALA A 34 -14.08 1.36 -14.48
CA ALA A 34 -13.43 0.32 -15.25
C ALA A 34 -13.37 0.81 -16.72
N PRO A 35 -12.23 0.70 -17.42
CA PRO A 35 -11.02 -0.03 -17.04
C PRO A 35 -9.82 0.84 -16.61
N GLU A 36 -9.90 2.17 -16.60
CA GLU A 36 -8.69 3.00 -16.38
C GLU A 36 -8.07 2.77 -15.00
N GLY A 37 -8.90 2.53 -13.99
CA GLY A 37 -8.44 2.27 -12.62
C GLY A 37 -7.59 1.01 -12.51
N ILE A 38 -7.97 -0.07 -13.20
CA ILE A 38 -7.21 -1.32 -13.15
C ILE A 38 -5.87 -1.19 -13.88
N TYR A 39 -5.83 -0.48 -15.00
CA TYR A 39 -4.57 -0.24 -15.73
C TYR A 39 -3.58 0.57 -14.91
N VAL A 40 -4.02 1.69 -14.32
CA VAL A 40 -3.14 2.52 -13.48
C VAL A 40 -2.69 1.75 -12.24
N HIS A 41 -3.56 0.95 -11.63
CA HIS A 41 -3.21 0.12 -10.47
C HIS A 41 -2.15 -0.95 -10.83
N GLN A 42 -2.33 -1.63 -11.96
CA GLN A 42 -1.35 -2.63 -12.44
C GLN A 42 -0.01 -1.98 -12.80
N LEU A 43 -0.03 -0.79 -13.42
CA LEU A 43 1.18 -0.02 -13.65
C LEU A 43 1.86 0.38 -12.34
N ALA A 44 1.10 0.73 -11.30
CA ALA A 44 1.66 1.05 -9.99
C ALA A 44 2.43 -0.14 -9.39
N HIS A 45 1.95 -1.37 -9.53
CA HIS A 45 2.68 -2.57 -9.11
C HIS A 45 3.99 -2.76 -9.89
N ILE A 46 3.98 -2.52 -11.21
CA ILE A 46 5.18 -2.62 -12.05
C ILE A 46 6.24 -1.59 -11.63
N PHE A 47 5.84 -0.32 -11.49
CA PHE A 47 6.74 0.74 -11.07
C PHE A 47 7.25 0.51 -9.64
N PHE A 48 6.40 0.05 -8.74
CA PHE A 48 6.80 -0.22 -7.36
C PHE A 48 7.78 -1.39 -7.29
N LEU A 49 7.54 -2.46 -8.05
CA LEU A 49 8.48 -3.59 -8.17
C LEU A 49 9.84 -3.11 -8.69
N ALA A 50 9.87 -2.30 -9.75
CA ALA A 50 11.10 -1.75 -10.30
C ALA A 50 11.85 -0.88 -9.26
N ALA A 51 11.14 -0.02 -8.53
CA ALA A 51 11.71 0.80 -7.47
C ALA A 51 12.30 -0.05 -6.33
N LEU A 52 11.62 -1.14 -5.93
CA LEU A 52 12.10 -2.05 -4.89
C LEU A 52 13.33 -2.84 -5.34
N CYS A 53 13.36 -3.31 -6.59
CA CYS A 53 14.53 -3.96 -7.18
C CYS A 53 15.74 -3.02 -7.20
N TYR A 54 15.54 -1.78 -7.64
CA TYR A 54 16.58 -0.76 -7.61
C TYR A 54 17.06 -0.47 -6.18
N LEU A 55 16.14 -0.26 -5.24
CA LEU A 55 16.47 0.00 -3.83
C LEU A 55 17.25 -1.18 -3.22
N PHE A 56 16.81 -2.41 -3.45
CA PHE A 56 17.51 -3.61 -2.99
C PHE A 56 18.94 -3.67 -3.53
N TRP A 57 19.09 -3.43 -4.84
CA TRP A 57 20.39 -3.37 -5.51
C TRP A 57 21.28 -2.29 -4.90
N ASP A 58 20.75 -1.08 -4.69
CA ASP A 58 21.50 0.05 -4.16
C ASP A 58 21.94 -0.14 -2.69
N ILE A 59 21.10 -0.76 -1.86
CA ILE A 59 21.47 -1.10 -0.48
C ILE A 59 22.62 -2.12 -0.46
N ARG A 60 22.60 -3.13 -1.35
CA ARG A 60 23.61 -4.21 -1.39
C ARG A 60 25.02 -3.70 -1.73
N ARG A 61 25.11 -2.64 -2.53
CA ARG A 61 26.36 -2.00 -2.95
C ARG A 61 26.81 -0.89 -2.00
N SER A 62 25.94 -0.48 -1.08
CA SER A 62 26.27 0.49 -0.06
C SER A 62 27.01 -0.17 1.10
N SER A 63 28.11 0.41 1.57
CA SER A 63 28.90 -0.09 2.71
C SER A 63 28.24 0.20 4.07
N PHE A 64 26.91 0.12 4.18
CA PHE A 64 26.22 0.44 5.43
C PHE A 64 26.30 -0.73 6.43
N PRO A 65 26.99 -0.57 7.58
CA PRO A 65 27.29 -1.69 8.47
C PRO A 65 26.13 -2.06 9.42
N SER A 66 25.00 -1.36 9.37
CA SER A 66 23.93 -1.51 10.38
C SER A 66 22.99 -2.68 10.07
N LYS A 67 22.48 -3.34 11.13
CA LYS A 67 21.47 -4.40 11.02
C LYS A 67 20.17 -3.91 10.36
N GLY A 68 19.87 -2.61 10.47
CA GLY A 68 18.69 -1.99 9.85
C GLY A 68 18.65 -2.16 8.34
N TRP A 69 19.81 -2.05 7.68
CA TRP A 69 19.90 -2.22 6.22
C TRP A 69 19.63 -3.65 5.75
N ARG A 70 19.92 -4.66 6.58
CA ARG A 70 19.53 -6.05 6.30
C ARG A 70 18.02 -6.23 6.38
N PHE A 71 17.38 -5.62 7.37
CA PHE A 71 15.92 -5.63 7.45
C PHE A 71 15.26 -4.88 6.29
N LEU A 72 15.87 -3.79 5.80
CA LEU A 72 15.40 -3.09 4.60
C LEU A 72 15.50 -3.97 3.34
N GLN A 73 16.58 -4.75 3.20
CA GLN A 73 16.71 -5.73 2.12
C GLN A 73 15.62 -6.81 2.19
N MET A 74 15.35 -7.36 3.38
CA MET A 74 14.27 -8.33 3.58
C MET A 74 12.89 -7.74 3.28
N PHE A 75 12.63 -6.50 3.69
CA PHE A 75 11.43 -5.76 3.31
C PHE A 75 11.28 -5.69 1.78
N CYS A 76 12.35 -5.32 1.08
CA CYS A 76 12.31 -5.25 -0.38
C CYS A 76 11.98 -6.60 -1.01
N ILE A 77 12.61 -7.68 -0.55
CA ILE A 77 12.35 -9.04 -1.06
C ILE A 77 10.87 -9.41 -0.86
N PHE A 78 10.34 -9.29 0.36
CA PHE A 78 8.94 -9.63 0.63
C PHE A 78 7.96 -8.74 -0.15
N MET A 79 8.25 -7.44 -0.28
CA MET A 79 7.39 -6.54 -1.07
C MET A 79 7.46 -6.81 -2.58
N ILE A 80 8.59 -7.28 -3.11
CA ILE A 80 8.69 -7.73 -4.50
C ILE A 80 7.76 -8.93 -4.72
N PHE A 81 7.82 -9.93 -3.84
CA PHE A 81 6.90 -11.08 -3.91
C PHE A 81 5.44 -10.66 -3.76
N TRP A 82 5.14 -9.76 -2.82
CA TRP A 82 3.79 -9.22 -2.66
C TRP A 82 3.29 -8.52 -3.93
N ASN A 83 4.12 -7.69 -4.59
CA ASN A 83 3.73 -7.02 -5.83
C ASN A 83 3.42 -8.01 -6.96
N ILE A 84 4.21 -9.08 -7.10
CA ILE A 84 3.95 -10.14 -8.08
C ILE A 84 2.62 -10.83 -7.79
N VAL A 85 2.37 -11.17 -6.52
CA VAL A 85 1.13 -11.83 -6.08
C VAL A 85 -0.07 -10.91 -6.28
N ALA A 86 0.02 -9.64 -5.91
CA ALA A 86 -1.05 -8.65 -6.07
C ALA A 86 -1.36 -8.40 -7.55
N PHE A 87 -0.34 -8.15 -8.38
CA PHE A 87 -0.50 -8.00 -9.83
C PHE A 87 -1.23 -9.20 -10.44
N THR A 88 -0.77 -10.41 -10.08
CA THR A 88 -1.39 -11.66 -10.55
C THR A 88 -2.83 -11.79 -10.05
N GLY A 89 -3.12 -11.44 -8.79
CA GLY A 89 -4.46 -11.51 -8.24
C GLY A 89 -5.44 -10.54 -8.89
N HIS A 90 -4.98 -9.34 -9.24
CA HIS A 90 -5.74 -8.39 -10.04
C HIS A 90 -6.01 -8.93 -11.44
N TRP A 91 -5.00 -9.48 -12.11
CA TRP A 91 -5.19 -10.12 -13.43
C TRP A 91 -6.18 -11.29 -13.37
N MET A 92 -6.03 -12.19 -12.39
CA MET A 92 -6.93 -13.32 -12.23
C MET A 92 -8.36 -12.87 -11.90
N SER A 93 -8.53 -11.76 -11.17
CA SER A 93 -9.87 -11.27 -10.83
C SER A 93 -10.72 -10.87 -12.03
N GLU A 94 -10.09 -10.49 -13.15
CA GLU A 94 -10.78 -10.23 -14.43
C GLU A 94 -11.34 -11.50 -15.08
N HIS A 95 -10.85 -12.67 -14.65
CA HIS A 95 -11.22 -13.98 -15.18
C HIS A 95 -12.11 -14.79 -14.22
N ILE A 96 -12.59 -14.17 -13.13
CA ILE A 96 -13.46 -14.78 -12.13
C ILE A 96 -14.84 -14.15 -12.22
N GLU A 97 -15.86 -14.96 -12.43
CA GLU A 97 -17.24 -14.48 -12.47
C GLU A 97 -17.82 -14.33 -11.06
N VAL A 98 -18.89 -13.55 -10.92
CA VAL A 98 -19.60 -13.42 -9.63
C VAL A 98 -20.19 -14.78 -9.18
N THR A 99 -20.59 -15.61 -10.14
CA THR A 99 -21.08 -16.99 -9.94
C THR A 99 -20.01 -17.95 -9.41
N ASP A 100 -18.72 -17.62 -9.60
CA ASP A 100 -17.59 -18.39 -9.09
C ASP A 100 -17.34 -18.18 -7.60
N ILE A 101 -18.00 -17.20 -7.00
CA ILE A 101 -17.83 -16.82 -5.59
C ILE A 101 -19.18 -16.98 -4.87
N ALA A 102 -19.28 -18.01 -4.04
CA ALA A 102 -20.39 -18.15 -3.10
C ALA A 102 -20.12 -17.28 -1.88
N ARG A 103 -20.97 -16.28 -1.66
CA ARG A 103 -21.04 -15.55 -0.38
C ARG A 103 -22.20 -16.12 0.42
N ASP A 104 -21.88 -16.79 1.52
CA ASP A 104 -22.86 -17.05 2.58
C ASP A 104 -23.03 -15.78 3.44
N ASN A 105 -23.94 -15.78 4.43
CA ASN A 105 -24.40 -14.62 5.20
C ASN A 105 -23.33 -13.90 6.07
N GLY A 106 -22.04 -14.12 5.83
CA GLY A 106 -20.93 -13.44 6.49
C GLY A 106 -19.71 -13.25 5.59
N TYR A 107 -18.92 -12.21 5.88
CA TYR A 107 -17.67 -11.91 5.15
C TYR A 107 -16.65 -13.07 5.21
N LEU A 108 -16.58 -13.77 6.34
CA LEU A 108 -15.65 -14.89 6.57
C LEU A 108 -16.08 -16.21 5.91
N SER A 109 -17.28 -16.27 5.33
CA SER A 109 -17.83 -17.49 4.72
C SER A 109 -17.80 -17.45 3.19
N THR A 110 -16.98 -16.59 2.61
CA THR A 110 -16.78 -16.52 1.15
C THR A 110 -16.02 -17.74 0.66
N LYS A 111 -16.57 -18.46 -0.32
CA LYS A 111 -16.00 -19.70 -0.88
C LYS A 111 -15.95 -19.65 -2.40
N ILE A 112 -14.96 -20.33 -2.99
CA ILE A 112 -14.92 -20.55 -4.44
C ILE A 112 -15.82 -21.72 -4.78
N THR A 113 -16.73 -21.52 -5.74
CA THR A 113 -17.63 -22.57 -6.23
C THR A 113 -16.92 -23.50 -7.20
N GLY A 114 -17.32 -24.77 -7.18
CA GLY A 114 -16.85 -25.76 -8.15
C GLY A 114 -17.43 -25.50 -9.56
N PRO A 115 -16.80 -26.04 -10.62
CA PRO A 115 -15.58 -26.84 -10.61
C PRO A 115 -14.33 -25.99 -10.35
N ILE A 116 -13.33 -26.57 -9.65
CA ILE A 116 -12.06 -25.89 -9.36
C ILE A 116 -11.17 -25.94 -10.61
N THR A 117 -11.00 -24.79 -11.25
CA THR A 117 -10.10 -24.59 -12.38
C THR A 117 -8.74 -24.05 -11.92
N ALA A 118 -7.72 -24.12 -12.77
CA ALA A 118 -6.41 -23.53 -12.48
C ALA A 118 -6.52 -22.02 -12.18
N THR A 119 -7.36 -21.28 -12.93
CA THR A 119 -7.61 -19.85 -12.71
C THR A 119 -8.16 -19.58 -11.31
N LYS A 120 -9.17 -20.34 -10.87
CA LYS A 120 -9.76 -20.24 -9.53
C LYS A 120 -8.74 -20.56 -8.43
N LEU A 121 -7.88 -21.55 -8.67
CA LEU A 121 -6.84 -21.93 -7.73
C LEU A 121 -5.77 -20.83 -7.60
N ILE A 122 -5.29 -20.27 -8.71
CA ILE A 122 -4.34 -19.16 -8.70
C ILE A 122 -4.97 -17.95 -8.01
N TYR A 123 -6.22 -17.59 -8.37
CA TYR A 123 -6.97 -16.52 -7.72
C TYR A 123 -7.03 -16.72 -6.20
N TYR A 124 -7.37 -17.93 -5.74
CA TYR A 124 -7.39 -18.26 -4.30
C TYR A 124 -6.06 -17.98 -3.62
N PHE A 125 -4.95 -18.49 -4.17
CA PHE A 125 -3.63 -18.28 -3.58
C PHE A 125 -3.22 -16.81 -3.58
N THR A 126 -3.61 -16.04 -4.59
CA THR A 126 -3.31 -14.59 -4.61
C THR A 126 -4.08 -13.80 -3.56
N LYS A 127 -5.17 -14.34 -2.98
CA LYS A 127 -5.84 -13.75 -1.82
C LYS A 127 -5.11 -13.97 -0.50
N LEU A 128 -4.08 -14.81 -0.48
CA LEU A 128 -3.18 -14.98 0.66
C LEU A 128 -2.01 -13.97 0.61
N ASP A 129 -2.23 -12.80 0.03
CA ASP A 129 -1.24 -11.73 -0.13
C ASP A 129 -0.61 -11.27 1.20
N HIS A 130 -1.36 -11.38 2.30
CA HIS A 130 -0.92 -11.14 3.67
C HIS A 130 0.31 -11.96 4.07
N LEU A 131 0.53 -13.13 3.45
CA LEU A 131 1.70 -13.98 3.67
C LEU A 131 3.01 -13.24 3.37
N PHE A 132 2.99 -12.27 2.45
CA PHE A 132 4.16 -11.48 2.07
C PHE A 132 4.11 -10.06 2.65
N SER A 133 2.97 -9.38 2.63
CA SER A 133 2.87 -7.99 3.11
C SER A 133 3.11 -7.86 4.62
N VAL A 134 2.63 -8.81 5.43
CA VAL A 134 2.79 -8.74 6.89
C VAL A 134 4.27 -8.91 7.30
N PRO A 135 5.01 -9.95 6.85
CA PRO A 135 6.44 -10.05 7.11
C PRO A 135 7.24 -8.87 6.57
N ALA A 136 6.85 -8.32 5.40
CA ALA A 136 7.48 -7.12 4.86
C ALA A 136 7.37 -5.95 5.84
N MET A 137 6.15 -5.60 6.28
CA MET A 137 5.93 -4.48 7.19
C MET A 137 6.63 -4.68 8.54
N PHE A 138 6.67 -5.92 9.03
CA PHE A 138 7.43 -6.25 10.24
C PHE A 138 8.94 -6.00 10.04
N CYS A 139 9.50 -6.41 8.90
CA CYS A 139 10.89 -6.12 8.55
C CYS A 139 11.14 -4.60 8.40
N LEU A 140 10.21 -3.84 7.83
CA LEU A 140 10.31 -2.38 7.76
C LEU A 140 10.33 -1.75 9.15
N TYR A 141 9.47 -2.20 10.07
CA TYR A 141 9.49 -1.78 11.46
C TYR A 141 10.85 -2.05 12.12
N LEU A 142 11.41 -3.26 11.96
CA LEU A 142 12.72 -3.61 12.51
C LEU A 142 13.85 -2.78 11.90
N CYS A 143 13.77 -2.45 10.61
CA CYS A 143 14.67 -1.53 9.94
C CYS A 143 14.67 -0.16 10.62
N LEU A 144 13.49 0.48 10.70
CA LEU A 144 13.32 1.81 11.28
C LEU A 144 13.79 1.84 12.74
N ARG A 145 13.40 0.84 13.53
CA ARG A 145 13.84 0.69 14.92
C ARG A 145 15.36 0.58 15.03
N SER A 146 15.99 -0.24 14.20
CA SER A 146 17.45 -0.43 14.23
C SER A 146 18.20 0.84 13.82
N LEU A 147 17.69 1.59 12.84
CA LEU A 147 18.31 2.85 12.41
C LEU A 147 18.16 3.94 13.47
N TYR A 148 16.98 4.06 14.08
CA TYR A 148 16.71 5.00 15.16
C TYR A 148 17.64 4.76 16.36
N LEU A 149 17.75 3.51 16.83
CA LEU A 149 18.64 3.17 17.94
C LEU A 149 20.10 3.46 17.60
N GLY A 150 20.53 3.15 16.37
CA GLY A 150 21.89 3.43 15.90
C GLY A 150 22.24 4.92 15.91
N ILE A 151 21.28 5.82 15.60
CA ILE A 151 21.48 7.27 15.69
C ILE A 151 21.50 7.73 17.15
N ARG A 152 20.53 7.28 17.95
CA ARG A 152 20.41 7.65 19.37
C ARG A 152 21.67 7.33 20.16
N ASP A 153 22.26 6.17 19.91
CA ASP A 153 23.45 5.73 20.64
C ASP A 153 24.71 6.50 20.21
N LYS A 154 24.80 6.97 18.95
CA LYS A 154 25.87 7.89 18.48
C LYS A 154 25.78 9.31 19.06
N VAL A 155 24.58 9.78 19.39
CA VAL A 155 24.39 11.13 19.97
C VAL A 155 24.78 11.17 21.46
N LYS A 156 24.82 10.02 22.13
CA LYS A 156 25.16 9.90 23.55
C LYS A 156 26.67 9.72 23.83
N THR A 157 27.47 9.48 22.79
CA THR A 157 28.93 9.32 22.85
C THR A 157 29.62 10.57 22.35
#